data_AF-A0A3D4CZ43-F1
#
_entry.id   AF-A0A3D4CZ43-F1
#
_cell.length_a   1.000
_cell.length_b   1.000
_cell.length_c   1.000
_cell.angle_alpha   90.00
_cell.angle_beta   90.00
_cell.angle_gamma   90.00
#
_symmetry.space_group_name_H-M   'P 1'
#
loop_
_entity.id
_entity.type
_entity.pdbx_description
1 polymer ?
#
loop_
_entity_poly.entity_id
_entity_poly.type
_entity_poly.pdbx_seq_one_letter_code
_entity_poly.pdbx_strand_id
1 'polypeptide(L)'
;TDLSATLRVISKAVSNAREGGGPQLVVANALRLSGHGEHDDASYVPEELRNSPVGRDCMEVAEQQLLSTGLITDAELLEWKKEAAEEVQAAVAQAQKEPAPDPFADDWAVYASTEIAPV
;
A
#
# COMPACT_ATOMS: atom_id res chain seq x y z
N THR A 1 9.74 9.28 5.09
CA THR A 1 8.29 9.49 4.90
C THR A 1 7.99 10.94 4.54
N ASP A 2 7.59 11.21 3.30
CA ASP A 2 7.21 12.54 2.77
C ASP A 2 6.35 12.37 1.50
N LEU A 3 5.07 12.73 1.56
CA LEU A 3 4.12 12.56 0.45
C LEU A 3 4.55 13.39 -0.77
N SER A 4 4.80 14.69 -0.55
CA SER A 4 5.14 15.63 -1.62
C SER A 4 6.44 15.26 -2.33
N ALA A 5 7.48 14.85 -1.59
CA ALA A 5 8.73 14.40 -2.18
C ALA A 5 8.54 13.12 -3.00
N THR A 6 7.77 12.17 -2.48
CA THR A 6 7.48 10.90 -3.16
C THR A 6 6.75 11.15 -4.48
N LEU A 7 5.68 11.96 -4.48
CA LEU A 7 4.93 12.30 -5.68
C LEU A 7 5.82 12.97 -6.74
N ARG A 8 6.66 13.94 -6.35
CA ARG A 8 7.57 14.60 -7.28
C ARG A 8 8.59 13.65 -7.90
N VAL A 9 9.27 12.85 -7.08
CA VAL A 9 10.33 11.93 -7.54
C VAL A 9 9.76 10.86 -8.46
N ILE A 10 8.65 10.22 -8.06
CA ILE A 10 8.00 9.18 -8.87
C ILE A 10 7.46 9.79 -10.17
N SER A 11 6.76 10.93 -10.11
CA SER A 11 6.23 11.58 -11.32
C SER A 11 7.32 11.91 -12.32
N LYS A 12 8.48 12.39 -11.83
CA LYS A 12 9.62 12.69 -12.69
C LYS A 12 10.25 11.44 -13.30
N ALA A 13 10.42 10.36 -12.53
CA ALA A 13 10.90 9.09 -13.05
C ALA A 13 9.97 8.56 -14.16
N VAL A 14 8.66 8.55 -13.89
CA VAL A 14 7.65 8.11 -14.87
C VAL A 14 7.67 8.97 -16.13
N SER A 15 7.70 10.30 -16.03
CA SER A 15 7.79 11.20 -17.19
C SER A 15 9.06 10.93 -18.00
N ASN A 16 10.22 10.84 -17.35
CA ASN A 16 11.49 10.53 -18.02
C ASN A 16 11.44 9.18 -18.76
N ALA A 17 10.88 8.13 -18.15
CA ALA A 17 10.75 6.83 -18.80
C ALA A 17 9.83 6.89 -20.04
N ARG A 18 8.71 7.62 -19.94
CA ARG A 18 7.77 7.83 -21.06
C ARG A 18 8.38 8.65 -22.20
N GLU A 19 9.28 9.57 -21.89
CA GLU A 19 9.99 10.40 -22.86
C GLU A 19 11.19 9.68 -23.51
N GLY A 20 11.39 8.38 -23.23
CA GLY A 20 12.48 7.58 -23.80
C GLY A 20 13.79 7.66 -23.04
N GLY A 21 13.80 8.21 -21.83
CA GLY A 21 14.97 8.32 -20.96
C GLY A 21 15.39 7.01 -20.26
N GLY A 22 14.73 5.89 -20.56
CA GLY A 22 15.01 4.58 -19.95
C GLY A 22 14.50 4.45 -18.51
N PRO A 23 14.81 3.33 -17.83
CA PRO A 23 14.38 3.08 -16.45
C PRO A 23 15.17 3.92 -15.43
N GLN A 24 14.55 4.23 -14.29
CA GLN A 24 15.20 4.82 -13.12
C GLN A 24 15.01 3.94 -11.89
N LEU A 25 16.00 3.96 -10.99
CA LEU A 25 15.87 3.40 -9.65
C LEU A 25 15.42 4.50 -8.68
N VAL A 26 14.29 4.29 -8.00
CA VAL A 26 13.80 5.16 -6.92
C VAL A 26 13.92 4.40 -5.61
N VAL A 27 14.64 4.95 -4.63
CA VAL A 27 14.77 4.36 -3.29
C VAL A 27 13.92 5.16 -2.31
N ALA A 28 12.78 4.57 -1.92
CA ALA A 28 11.93 5.12 -0.88
C ALA A 28 12.40 4.62 0.49
N ASN A 29 13.01 5.50 1.30
CA ASN A 29 13.48 5.15 2.62
C ASN A 29 12.35 5.33 3.67
N ALA A 30 11.84 4.23 4.18
CA ALA A 30 10.77 4.16 5.17
C ALA A 30 10.96 2.96 6.10
N LEU A 31 10.45 3.07 7.33
CA LEU A 31 10.42 1.98 8.29
C LEU A 31 9.04 1.29 8.24
N ARG A 32 9.04 -0.04 8.27
CA ARG A 32 7.82 -0.80 8.55
C ARG A 32 7.52 -0.69 10.05
N LEU A 33 6.38 -0.09 10.40
CA LEU A 33 6.04 0.21 11.80
C LEU A 33 5.64 -1.03 12.60
N SER A 34 5.20 -2.08 11.91
CA SER A 34 4.86 -3.40 12.47
C SER A 34 5.93 -4.47 12.16
N GLY A 35 5.79 -5.66 12.75
CA GLY A 35 6.62 -6.82 12.44
C GLY A 35 6.49 -7.32 11.01
N HIS A 36 7.31 -8.31 10.68
CA HIS A 36 7.41 -8.90 9.35
C HIS A 36 6.14 -9.55 8.86
N GLY A 37 5.39 -10.15 9.78
CA GLY A 37 4.03 -10.59 9.58
C GLY A 37 3.30 -10.56 10.90
N GLU A 38 2.08 -11.08 10.91
CA GLU A 38 1.17 -11.04 12.06
C GLU A 38 1.75 -11.67 13.34
N HIS A 39 2.68 -12.62 13.18
CA HIS A 39 3.31 -13.33 14.30
C HIS A 39 4.62 -12.69 14.78
N ASP A 40 5.09 -11.61 14.15
CA ASP A 40 6.34 -10.94 14.48
C ASP A 40 6.06 -9.67 15.30
N ASP A 41 6.63 -9.59 16.49
CA ASP A 41 6.46 -8.48 17.43
C ASP A 41 7.41 -7.29 17.16
N ALA A 42 8.31 -7.41 16.18
CA ALA A 42 9.31 -6.41 15.83
C ALA A 42 10.24 -6.00 16.99
N SER A 43 10.47 -6.88 17.96
CA SER A 43 11.36 -6.65 19.11
C SER A 43 12.82 -6.38 18.70
N TYR A 44 13.23 -6.80 17.50
CA TYR A 44 14.56 -6.54 16.93
C TYR A 44 14.73 -5.14 16.34
N VAL A 45 13.66 -4.33 16.24
CA VAL A 45 13.74 -2.97 15.70
C VAL A 45 14.10 -2.00 16.82
N PRO A 46 15.27 -1.34 16.77
CA PRO A 46 15.70 -0.41 17.81
C PRO A 46 14.74 0.76 18.00
N GLU A 47 14.56 1.20 19.24
CA GLU A 47 13.69 2.32 19.58
C GLU A 47 14.16 3.62 18.91
N GLU A 48 15.47 3.83 18.78
CA GLU A 48 16.05 4.99 18.09
C GLU A 48 15.63 5.04 16.62
N LEU A 49 15.52 3.88 15.97
CA LEU A 49 15.07 3.79 14.59
C LEU A 49 13.56 4.07 14.48
N ARG A 50 12.76 3.57 15.42
CA ARG A 50 11.31 3.86 15.51
C ARG A 50 11.04 5.35 15.71
N ASN A 51 11.84 6.02 16.54
CA ASN A 51 11.72 7.44 16.81
C ASN A 51 12.42 8.33 15.75
N SER A 52 13.09 7.74 14.77
CA SER A 52 13.76 8.47 13.70
C SER A 52 12.77 9.02 12.65
N PRO A 53 13.20 9.93 11.75
CA PRO A 53 12.33 10.45 10.70
C PRO A 53 11.71 9.41 9.77
N VAL A 54 12.32 8.22 9.62
CA VAL A 54 11.78 7.11 8.81
C VAL A 54 10.75 6.28 9.56
N GLY A 55 10.71 6.35 10.89
CA GLY A 55 9.74 5.68 11.75
C GLY A 55 8.45 6.47 12.02
N ARG A 56 8.32 7.68 11.46
CA ARG A 56 7.07 8.45 11.50
C ARG A 56 6.00 7.79 10.63
N ASP A 57 4.76 7.83 11.08
CA ASP A 57 3.60 7.45 10.27
C ASP A 57 3.49 8.34 9.03
N CYS A 58 3.49 7.73 7.84
CA CYS A 58 3.37 8.46 6.59
C CYS A 58 1.98 9.06 6.39
N MET A 59 0.94 8.48 6.99
CA MET A 59 -0.42 8.98 6.93
C MET A 59 -0.53 10.28 7.72
N GLU A 60 -0.04 10.32 8.96
CA GLU A 60 -0.01 11.56 9.76
C GLU A 60 0.79 12.67 9.05
N VAL A 61 1.94 12.33 8.48
CA VAL A 61 2.76 13.28 7.72
C VAL A 61 2.01 13.79 6.48
N ALA A 62 1.30 12.92 5.76
CA ALA A 62 0.52 13.29 4.59
C ALA A 62 -0.66 14.22 4.97
N GLU A 63 -1.39 13.89 6.02
CA GLU A 63 -2.50 14.70 6.55
C GLU A 63 -2.02 16.12 6.88
N GLN A 64 -0.92 16.23 7.62
CA GLN A 64 -0.32 17.53 7.95
C GLN A 64 0.11 18.31 6.71
N GLN A 65 0.70 17.64 5.71
CA GLN A 65 1.10 18.29 4.46
C GLN A 65 -0.12 18.81 3.68
N LEU A 66 -1.20 18.03 3.57
CA LEU A 66 -2.40 18.42 2.83
C LEU A 66 -3.17 19.54 3.52
N LEU A 67 -3.32 19.48 4.85
CA LEU A 67 -3.99 20.53 5.63
C LEU A 67 -3.20 21.83 5.65
N SER A 68 -1.88 21.77 5.88
CA SER A 68 -1.03 22.97 5.93
C SER A 68 -0.93 23.70 4.59
N THR A 69 -1.17 23.00 3.48
CA THR A 69 -1.22 23.59 2.14
C THR A 69 -2.63 24.05 1.73
N GLY A 70 -3.65 23.79 2.57
CA GLY A 70 -5.04 24.13 2.28
C GLY A 70 -5.63 23.34 1.11
N LEU A 71 -5.02 22.20 0.75
CA LEU A 71 -5.53 21.33 -0.33
C LEU A 71 -6.79 20.58 0.09
N ILE A 72 -6.97 20.38 1.39
CA ILE A 72 -8.15 19.77 2.00
C ILE A 72 -8.49 20.50 3.30
N THR A 73 -9.70 20.27 3.78
CA THR A 73 -10.20 20.68 5.09
C THR A 73 -10.23 19.50 6.07
N ASP A 74 -10.32 19.78 7.38
CA ASP A 74 -10.51 18.74 8.40
C ASP A 74 -11.80 17.91 8.17
N ALA A 75 -12.85 18.55 7.63
CA ALA A 75 -14.11 17.88 7.34
C ALA A 75 -13.97 16.88 6.18
N GLU A 76 -13.26 17.26 5.11
CA GLU A 76 -12.97 16.35 3.99
C GLU A 76 -12.08 15.19 4.44
N LEU A 77 -11.05 15.46 5.25
CA LEU A 77 -10.19 14.42 5.78
C LEU A 77 -10.97 13.40 6.63
N LEU A 78 -11.89 13.88 7.48
CA LEU A 78 -12.72 13.02 8.30
C LEU A 78 -13.66 12.16 7.45
N GLU A 79 -14.28 12.74 6.41
CA GLU A 79 -15.13 11.98 5.50
C GLU A 79 -14.33 10.92 4.74
N TRP A 80 -13.15 11.24 4.22
CA TRP A 80 -12.30 10.25 3.54
C TRP A 80 -11.91 9.08 4.45
N LYS A 81 -11.57 9.35 5.72
CA LYS A 81 -11.27 8.29 6.70
C LYS A 81 -12.48 7.39 6.94
N LYS A 82 -13.67 7.98 7.02
CA LYS A 82 -14.93 7.24 7.19
C LYS A 82 -15.24 6.39 5.96
N GLU A 83 -15.19 6.97 4.77
CA GLU A 83 -15.41 6.28 3.49
C GLU A 83 -14.44 5.10 3.33
N ALA A 84 -13.15 5.31 3.59
CA ALA A 84 -12.15 4.24 3.52
C ALA A 84 -12.42 3.12 4.55
N ALA A 85 -12.83 3.47 5.77
CA ALA A 85 -13.20 2.48 6.77
C ALA A 85 -14.44 1.67 6.35
N GLU A 86 -15.46 2.32 5.82
CA GLU A 86 -16.67 1.67 5.30
C GLU A 86 -16.34 0.73 4.12
N GLU A 87 -15.49 1.15 3.19
CA GLU A 87 -15.03 0.32 2.06
C GLU A 87 -14.31 -0.94 2.56
N VAL A 88 -13.37 -0.79 3.50
CA VAL A 88 -12.65 -1.93 4.08
C VAL A 88 -13.60 -2.89 4.80
N GLN A 89 -14.55 -2.37 5.60
CA GLN A 89 -15.53 -3.22 6.29
C GLN A 89 -16.43 -3.97 5.31
N ALA A 90 -16.87 -3.31 4.23
CA ALA A 90 -17.66 -3.94 3.18
C ALA A 90 -16.88 -5.05 2.48
N ALA A 91 -15.62 -4.81 2.12
CA ALA A 91 -14.74 -5.80 1.49
C ALA A 91 -14.49 -7.02 2.40
N VAL A 92 -14.24 -6.80 3.70
CA VAL A 92 -14.09 -7.88 4.67
C VAL A 92 -15.39 -8.68 4.81
N ALA A 93 -16.53 -8.01 4.92
CA ALA A 93 -17.83 -8.67 5.05
C ALA A 93 -18.21 -9.47 3.79
N GLN A 94 -17.79 -9.02 2.61
CA GLN A 94 -17.93 -9.77 1.38
C GLN A 94 -17.04 -11.03 1.41
N ALA A 95 -15.73 -10.87 1.65
CA ALA A 95 -14.77 -11.97 1.65
C ALA A 95 -15.13 -13.06 2.67
N GLN A 96 -15.68 -12.68 3.84
CA GLN A 96 -16.13 -13.65 4.85
C GLN A 96 -17.37 -14.47 4.45
N LYS A 97 -18.18 -13.98 3.50
CA LYS A 97 -19.40 -14.65 3.02
C LYS A 97 -19.14 -15.50 1.78
N GLU A 98 -18.01 -15.28 1.10
CA GLU A 98 -17.63 -16.08 -0.05
C GLU A 98 -17.44 -17.55 0.35
N PRO A 99 -17.88 -18.50 -0.49
CA PRO A 99 -17.67 -19.91 -0.21
C PRO A 99 -16.18 -20.22 -0.15
N ALA A 100 -15.81 -21.20 0.66
CA ALA A 100 -14.47 -21.77 0.57
C ALA A 100 -14.27 -22.40 -0.82
N PRO A 101 -13.02 -22.44 -1.33
CA PRO A 101 -12.70 -23.17 -2.55
C PRO A 101 -13.22 -24.61 -2.51
N ASP A 102 -13.80 -25.06 -3.63
CA ASP A 102 -14.29 -26.43 -3.80
C ASP A 102 -13.38 -27.16 -4.80
N PRO A 103 -12.52 -28.09 -4.34
CA PRO A 103 -11.60 -28.81 -5.22
C PRO A 103 -12.29 -29.71 -6.26
N PHE A 104 -13.60 -29.92 -6.16
CA PHE A 104 -14.38 -30.71 -7.12
C PHE A 104 -15.15 -29.85 -8.12
N ALA A 105 -15.36 -28.56 -7.85
CA ALA A 105 -16.06 -27.63 -8.73
C ALA A 105 -15.12 -26.62 -9.39
N ASP A 106 -14.04 -26.24 -8.71
CA ASP A 106 -13.11 -25.24 -9.21
C ASP A 106 -12.06 -25.87 -10.13
N ASP A 107 -11.87 -25.28 -11.32
CA ASP A 107 -10.83 -25.70 -12.28
C ASP A 107 -9.55 -24.89 -12.06
N TRP A 108 -8.72 -25.37 -11.13
CA TRP A 108 -7.43 -24.76 -10.80
C TRP A 108 -6.37 -25.18 -11.84
N ALA A 109 -6.41 -24.53 -13.00
CA ALA A 109 -5.50 -24.86 -14.08
C ALA A 109 -4.16 -24.13 -13.95
N VAL A 110 -3.05 -24.89 -14.01
CA VAL A 110 -1.69 -24.33 -14.14
C VAL A 110 -1.48 -23.68 -15.51
N TYR A 111 -2.17 -24.20 -16.53
CA TYR A 111 -2.12 -23.70 -17.90
C TYR A 111 -3.44 -23.01 -18.26
N ALA A 112 -3.35 -21.91 -19.01
CA ALA A 112 -4.53 -21.25 -19.55
C ALA A 112 -5.30 -22.09 -20.58
N SER A 113 -4.69 -23.18 -21.09
CA SER A 113 -5.32 -24.15 -21.98
C SER A 113 -5.05 -25.57 -21.49
N THR A 114 -6.08 -26.40 -21.54
CA THR A 114 -6.02 -27.82 -21.20
C THR A 114 -5.33 -28.66 -22.28
N GLU A 115 -5.17 -28.12 -23.50
CA GLU A 115 -4.52 -28.81 -24.61
C GLU A 115 -2.99 -28.94 -24.45
N ILE A 116 -2.39 -28.07 -23.64
CA ILE A 116 -0.94 -28.03 -23.36
C ILE A 116 -0.59 -28.61 -21.98
N ALA A 117 -1.59 -29.06 -21.21
CA ALA A 117 -1.35 -29.73 -19.95
C ALA A 117 -0.65 -31.08 -20.22
N PRO A 118 0.48 -31.38 -19.56
CA PRO A 118 1.17 -32.65 -19.74
C PRO A 118 0.25 -33.80 -19.30
N VAL A 119 0.19 -34.85 -20.13
CA VAL A 119 -0.57 -36.10 -19.89
C VAL A 119 -0.02 -36.84 -18.68
#